data_AF-A0A238Z544-F1
#
_entry.id   AF-A0A238Z544-F1
#
_cell.length_a   1.000
_cell.length_b   1.000
_cell.length_c   1.000
_cell.angle_alpha   90.00
_cell.angle_beta   90.00
_cell.angle_gamma   90.00
#
_symmetry.space_group_name_H-M   'P 1'
#
loop_
_entity.id
_entity.type
_entity.pdbx_description
1 polymer ?
#
loop_
_entity_poly.entity_id
_entity_poly.type
_entity_poly.pdbx_seq_one_letter_code
_entity_poly.pdbx_strand_id
1 'polypeptide(L)' 'MTDAEIDIAETIDRLEEIAETLEDGEVDLTTAKELREEADDHLEKLRDALDVGDGDIIEIDGEDAEIESAE' A
#
# COMPACT_ATOMS: atom_id res chain seq x y z
N MET A 1 -1.37 -17.71 3.22
CA MET A 1 -2.57 -17.19 2.55
C MET A 1 -2.08 -16.64 1.22
N THR A 2 -2.81 -16.78 0.13
CA THR A 2 -2.42 -16.09 -1.11
C THR A 2 -2.69 -14.62 -0.86
N ASP A 3 -1.66 -13.86 -0.51
CA ASP A 3 -1.67 -12.42 -0.66
C ASP A 3 -2.17 -12.15 -2.07
N ALA A 4 -3.40 -11.67 -2.19
CA ALA A 4 -3.81 -11.03 -3.42
C ALA A 4 -2.83 -9.86 -3.55
N GLU A 5 -1.93 -9.93 -4.52
CA GLU A 5 -0.95 -8.87 -4.77
C GLU A 5 -1.73 -7.56 -4.86
N ILE A 6 -1.66 -6.77 -3.79
CA ILE A 6 -2.29 -5.48 -3.75
C ILE A 6 -1.49 -4.59 -4.69
N ASP A 7 -2.19 -3.98 -5.64
CA ASP A 7 -1.59 -2.90 -6.40
C ASP A 7 -1.52 -1.69 -5.48
N ILE A 8 -0.35 -1.50 -4.87
CA ILE A 8 -0.06 -0.41 -3.94
C ILE A 8 -0.29 0.94 -4.62
N ALA A 9 0.09 1.06 -5.89
CA ALA A 9 -0.05 2.31 -6.64
C ALA A 9 -1.54 2.62 -6.86
N GLU A 10 -2.30 1.64 -7.37
CA GLU A 10 -3.75 1.80 -7.57
C GLU A 10 -4.48 2.12 -6.26
N THR A 11 -4.09 1.47 -5.16
CA THR A 11 -4.70 1.72 -3.84
C THR A 11 -4.41 3.13 -3.33
N ILE A 12 -3.20 3.66 -3.57
CA ILE A 12 -2.84 5.04 -3.22
C ILE A 12 -3.61 6.03 -4.11
N ASP A 13 -3.66 5.80 -5.43
CA ASP A 13 -4.40 6.65 -6.37
C ASP A 13 -5.87 6.78 -5.95
N ARG A 14 -6.50 5.68 -5.53
CA ARG A 14 -7.89 5.69 -5.04
C ARG A 14 -8.04 6.48 -3.73
N LEU A 15 -7.09 6.38 -2.81
CA LEU A 15 -7.09 7.15 -1.57
C LEU A 15 -6.97 8.65 -1.82
N GLU A 16 -6.18 9.07 -2.81
CA GLU A 16 -6.06 10.47 -3.23
C GLU A 16 -7.39 11.00 -3.78
N GLU A 17 -8.06 10.25 -4.66
CA GLU A 17 -9.38 10.62 -5.21
C GLU A 17 -10.43 10.81 -4.10
N ILE A 18 -10.43 9.91 -3.11
CA ILE A 18 -11.32 10.01 -1.94
C ILE A 18 -11.01 11.30 -1.16
N ALA A 19 -9.72 11.57 -0.89
CA ALA A 19 -9.32 12.75 -0.14
C ALA A 19 -9.72 14.05 -0.84
N GLU A 20 -9.48 14.16 -2.16
CA GLU A 20 -9.90 15.30 -2.98
C GLU A 20 -11.42 15.49 -2.95
N THR A 21 -12.18 14.40 -3.11
CA THR A 21 -13.65 14.44 -3.07
C THR A 21 -14.18 14.93 -1.72
N LEU A 22 -13.56 14.49 -0.62
CA LEU A 22 -13.95 14.91 0.73
C LEU A 22 -13.51 16.35 1.03
N GLU A 23 -12.40 16.82 0.49
CA GLU A 23 -11.90 18.19 0.64
C GLU A 23 -12.81 19.20 -0.09
N ASP A 24 -13.24 18.86 -1.30
CA ASP A 24 -14.13 19.70 -2.12
C ASP A 24 -15.51 19.88 -1.44
N GLY A 25 -15.96 18.87 -0.70
CA GLY A 25 -17.17 18.95 0.13
C GLY A 25 -18.47 18.95 -0.68
N GLU A 26 -18.41 18.65 -1.98
CA GLU A 26 -19.56 18.52 -2.89
C GLU A 26 -20.30 17.16 -2.75
N VAL A 27 -20.12 16.45 -1.63
CA VAL A 27 -20.79 15.18 -1.33
C VAL A 27 -21.66 15.28 -0.08
N ASP A 28 -22.75 14.52 -0.05
CA ASP A 28 -23.60 14.45 1.15
C ASP A 28 -22.94 13.63 2.28
N LEU A 29 -23.48 13.77 3.50
CA LEU A 29 -22.93 13.11 4.69
C LEU A 29 -22.93 11.58 4.60
N THR A 30 -23.88 10.98 3.86
CA THR A 30 -23.94 9.53 3.69
C THR A 30 -22.78 9.09 2.81
N THR A 31 -22.63 9.72 1.64
CA THR A 31 -21.52 9.43 0.72
C THR A 31 -20.17 9.72 1.37
N ALA A 32 -20.03 10.81 2.12
CA ALA A 32 -18.79 11.13 2.84
C ALA A 32 -18.40 10.03 3.86
N LYS A 33 -19.39 9.38 4.49
CA LYS A 33 -19.13 8.27 5.42
C LYS A 33 -18.72 7.00 4.69
N GLU A 34 -19.39 6.68 3.58
CA GLU A 34 -19.04 5.53 2.74
C GLU A 34 -17.61 5.67 2.20
N LEU A 35 -17.25 6.84 1.68
CA LEU A 35 -15.90 7.14 1.21
C LEU A 35 -14.86 7.04 2.34
N ARG A 36 -15.22 7.50 3.55
CA ARG A 36 -14.34 7.35 4.72
C ARG A 36 -14.14 5.88 5.11
N GLU A 37 -15.19 5.08 5.10
CA GLU A 37 -15.08 3.64 5.38
C GLU A 37 -14.25 2.93 4.32
N GLU A 38 -14.42 3.27 3.04
CA GLU A 38 -13.59 2.76 1.94
C GLU A 38 -12.10 3.12 2.15
N ALA A 39 -11.82 4.37 2.54
CA ALA A 39 -10.45 4.80 2.82
C ALA A 39 -9.84 4.06 4.02
N ASP A 40 -10.62 3.83 5.09
CA ASP A 40 -10.17 3.06 6.26
C ASP A 40 -9.75 1.63 5.84
N ASP A 41 -10.54 0.96 5.00
CA ASP A 41 -10.25 -0.39 4.49
C ASP A 41 -8.97 -0.43 3.62
N HIS A 42 -8.80 0.56 2.73
CA HIS A 42 -7.60 0.65 1.88
C HIS A 42 -6.35 0.92 2.71
N LEU A 43 -6.45 1.78 3.73
CA LEU A 43 -5.33 2.08 4.63
C LEU A 43 -4.92 0.88 5.49
N GLU A 44 -5.88 0.08 5.98
CA GLU A 44 -5.57 -1.17 6.69
C GLU A 44 -4.80 -2.14 5.79
N LYS A 45 -5.30 -2.36 4.58
CA LYS A 45 -4.64 -3.24 3.61
C LYS A 45 -3.24 -2.76 3.22
N LEU A 46 -3.05 -1.46 3.01
CA LEU A 46 -1.73 -0.90 2.72
C LEU A 46 -0.76 -1.10 3.89
N ARG A 47 -1.23 -0.95 5.14
CA ARG A 47 -0.40 -1.20 6.31
C ARG A 47 0.04 -2.65 6.37
N ASP A 48 -0.86 -3.59 6.14
CA ASP A 48 -0.54 -5.02 6.14
C ASP A 48 0.45 -5.36 5.01
N ALA A 49 0.24 -4.80 3.81
CA ALA A 49 1.11 -5.04 2.67
C ALA A 49 2.52 -4.44 2.83
N LEU A 50 2.64 -3.32 3.56
CA LEU A 50 3.90 -2.64 3.83
C LEU A 50 4.58 -3.13 5.12
N ASP A 51 3.91 -3.95 5.92
CA ASP A 51 4.47 -4.56 7.13
C ASP A 51 5.43 -5.70 6.76
N VAL A 52 6.66 -5.33 6.43
CA VAL A 52 7.75 -6.27 6.10
C VAL A 52 8.47 -6.80 7.35
N GLY A 53 8.00 -6.46 8.56
CA GLY A 53 8.58 -6.86 9.83
C GLY A 53 9.95 -6.27 10.15
N ASP A 54 10.55 -6.75 11.24
CA ASP A 54 11.94 -6.48 11.60
C ASP A 54 12.85 -7.37 10.74
N GLY A 55 13.24 -6.88 9.56
CA GLY A 55 14.06 -7.67 8.63
C GLY A 55 15.33 -8.26 9.26
N ASP A 56 15.65 -9.50 8.90
CA ASP A 56 16.86 -10.19 9.35
C ASP A 56 18.07 -9.79 8.51
N ILE A 57 19.20 -9.49 9.17
CA ILE A 57 20.49 -9.30 8.48
C ILE A 57 21.04 -10.69 8.14
N ILE A 58 21.16 -10.98 6.84
CA ILE A 58 21.83 -12.17 6.32
C ILE A 58 23.26 -11.83 5.89
N GLU A 59 24.23 -12.51 6.49
CA GLU A 59 25.63 -12.49 6.02
C GLU A 59 25.76 -13.45 4.82
N ILE A 60 26.17 -12.92 3.67
CA ILE A 60 26.47 -13.71 2.48
C ILE A 60 27.99 -13.79 2.35
N ASP A 61 28.54 -15.00 2.42
CA ASP A 61 29.95 -15.25 2.15
C ASP A 61 30.27 -14.89 0.69
N GLY A 62 31.35 -14.16 0.47
CA GLY A 62 31.69 -13.59 -0.85
C GLY A 62 31.94 -14.59 -1.99
N GLU A 63 31.81 -15.89 -1.74
CA GLU A 63 31.88 -16.95 -2.76
C GLU A 63 30.51 -17.17 -3.44
N ASP A 64 29.39 -16.78 -2.81
CA ASP A 64 28.02 -16.82 -3.37
C ASP A 64 27.56 -15.48 -3.97
N ALA A 65 28.40 -14.44 -3.87
CA ALA A 65 28.10 -13.08 -4.35
C ALA A 65 28.38 -12.91 -5.85
N GLU A 66 27.95 -13.84 -6.71
CA GLU A 66 27.81 -13.57 -8.15
C GLU A 66 26.53 -12.74 -8.38
N ILE A 67 26.52 -11.50 -7.86
CA ILE A 67 25.51 -10.50 -8.24
C ILE A 67 25.80 -10.15 -9.69
N GLU A 68 24.92 -10.63 -10.56
CA GLU A 68 24.87 -10.37 -12.00
C GLU A 68 24.87 -8.85 -12.25
N SER A 69 26.07 -8.27 -12.33
CA SER A 69 26.29 -6.96 -12.91
C SER A 69 26.21 -7.13 -14.43
N ALA A 70 25.00 -7.30 -14.94
CA ALA A 70 24.73 -7.26 -16.36
C ALA A 70 24.62 -5.78 -16.81
N GLU A 71 25.67 -5.37 -17.52
CA GLU A 71 25.84 -4.29 -18.53
C GLU A 71 24.90 -3.06 -18.54
#